data_AF-A0A158EZ29-F1
#
_entry.id   AF-A0A158EZ29-F1
#
_cell.length_a   1.000
_cell.length_b   1.000
_cell.length_c   1.000
_cell.angle_alpha   90.00
_cell.angle_beta   90.00
_cell.angle_gamma   90.00
#
_symmetry.space_group_name_H-M   'P 1'
#
loop_
_entity.id
_entity.type
_entity.pdbx_description
1 polymer ?
#
loop_
_entity_poly.entity_id
_entity_poly.type
_entity_poly.pdbx_seq_one_letter_code
_entity_poly.pdbx_strand_id
1 'polypeptide(L)'
;MVTRLWRIALATALLALTTWASAADFDGSKALICATVEAHACGVGEVCVRDLPDSFGVPQFMRIDFANKTIAGPKRTTAIREIDKGADQLLLQGTELGYAWSIALDKTSGEMALTLVNRDDVFVVFGNCTPP
;
A
#
# COMPACT_ATOMS: atom_id res chain seq x y z
N MET A 1 -35.46 -1.64 -43.45
CA MET A 1 -34.28 -2.52 -43.24
C MET A 1 -33.02 -1.73 -42.91
N VAL A 2 -32.72 -0.64 -43.64
CA VAL A 2 -31.56 0.27 -43.42
C VAL A 2 -31.50 0.89 -42.01
N THR A 3 -32.65 1.25 -41.43
CA THR A 3 -32.75 1.86 -40.09
C THR A 3 -32.45 0.90 -38.92
N ARG A 4 -32.60 -0.43 -39.11
CA ARG A 4 -32.19 -1.43 -38.12
C ARG A 4 -30.68 -1.65 -38.12
N LEU A 5 -30.07 -1.67 -39.31
CA LEU A 5 -28.62 -1.80 -39.48
C LEU A 5 -27.85 -0.61 -38.85
N TRP A 6 -28.40 0.60 -38.96
CA TRP A 6 -27.77 1.80 -38.38
C TRP A 6 -27.82 1.82 -36.84
N ARG A 7 -28.93 1.34 -36.25
CA ARG A 7 -29.07 1.23 -34.78
C ARG A 7 -28.13 0.18 -34.19
N ILE A 8 -27.88 -0.91 -34.91
CA ILE A 8 -26.95 -1.97 -34.48
C ILE A 8 -25.50 -1.47 -34.56
N ALA A 9 -25.14 -0.73 -35.61
CA ALA A 9 -23.80 -0.14 -35.75
C ALA A 9 -23.47 0.91 -34.68
N LEU A 10 -24.48 1.67 -34.22
CA LEU A 10 -24.29 2.65 -33.15
C LEU A 10 -24.12 2.00 -31.78
N ALA A 11 -24.77 0.85 -31.54
CA ALA A 11 -24.67 0.11 -30.28
C ALA A 11 -23.30 -0.60 -30.11
N THR A 12 -22.68 -1.07 -31.19
CA THR A 12 -21.34 -1.68 -31.15
C THR A 12 -20.22 -0.66 -30.97
N ALA A 13 -20.37 0.57 -31.49
CA ALA A 13 -19.40 1.65 -31.29
C ALA A 13 -19.32 2.11 -29.81
N LEU A 14 -20.43 2.01 -29.05
CA LEU A 14 -20.48 2.43 -27.65
C LEU A 14 -19.81 1.42 -26.68
N LEU A 15 -19.66 0.16 -27.08
CA LEU A 15 -19.02 -0.90 -26.28
C LEU A 15 -17.49 -0.93 -26.41
N ALA A 16 -16.92 -0.24 -27.41
CA ALA A 16 -15.46 -0.17 -27.60
C ALA A 16 -14.80 0.93 -26.73
N LEU A 17 -15.59 1.70 -25.97
CA LEU A 17 -15.14 2.74 -25.05
C LEU A 17 -14.99 2.23 -23.61
N THR A 18 -14.99 0.90 -23.38
CA THR A 18 -14.66 0.33 -22.07
C THR A 18 -13.17 0.56 -21.79
N THR A 19 -12.89 1.77 -21.33
CA THR A 19 -11.88 2.16 -20.35
C THR A 19 -10.74 1.17 -20.22
N TRP A 20 -9.58 1.55 -20.73
CA TRP A 20 -8.31 1.06 -20.21
C TRP A 20 -8.26 1.48 -18.74
N ALA A 21 -8.79 0.62 -17.86
CA ALA A 21 -8.50 0.70 -16.45
C ALA A 21 -7.00 0.43 -16.35
N SER A 22 -6.22 1.50 -16.31
CA SER A 22 -4.81 1.38 -15.95
C SER A 22 -4.85 0.92 -14.50
N ALA A 23 -4.54 -0.35 -14.27
CA ALA A 23 -4.21 -0.82 -12.93
C ALA A 23 -3.16 0.17 -12.39
N ALA A 24 -3.38 0.69 -11.19
CA ALA A 24 -2.40 1.58 -10.59
C ALA A 24 -1.05 0.85 -10.53
N ASP A 25 0.03 1.55 -10.90
CA ASP A 25 1.36 0.94 -10.99
C ASP A 25 1.95 0.77 -9.58
N PHE A 26 1.71 -0.39 -8.98
CA PHE A 26 2.24 -0.77 -7.66
C PHE A 26 3.52 -1.64 -7.76
N ASP A 27 4.15 -1.69 -8.94
CA ASP A 27 5.35 -2.50 -9.24
C ASP A 27 6.66 -1.89 -8.69
N GLY A 28 6.57 -0.77 -7.98
CA GLY A 28 7.69 -0.05 -7.40
C GLY A 28 8.44 0.80 -8.41
N SER A 29 7.85 1.10 -9.58
CA SER A 29 8.39 2.04 -10.56
C SER A 29 8.06 3.51 -10.24
N LYS A 30 6.99 3.75 -9.49
CA LYS A 30 6.51 5.09 -9.12
C LYS A 30 6.39 5.21 -7.60
N ALA A 31 6.62 6.42 -7.09
CA ALA A 31 6.36 6.71 -5.68
C ALA A 31 4.87 6.49 -5.34
N LEU A 32 4.59 6.20 -4.07
CA LEU A 32 3.23 5.98 -3.58
C LEU A 32 2.97 6.83 -2.34
N ILE A 33 1.71 7.21 -2.15
CA ILE A 33 1.18 7.70 -0.87
C ILE A 33 0.32 6.59 -0.28
N CYS A 34 0.56 6.23 0.97
CA CYS A 34 -0.15 5.18 1.68
C CYS A 34 -0.88 5.76 2.88
N ALA A 35 -2.13 5.37 3.07
CA ALA A 35 -2.95 5.67 4.22
C ALA A 35 -3.04 4.45 5.14
N THR A 36 -2.75 4.63 6.43
CA THR A 36 -2.94 3.57 7.44
C THR A 36 -4.37 3.62 7.97
N VAL A 37 -5.04 2.47 8.05
CA VAL A 37 -6.47 2.39 8.39
C VAL A 37 -6.74 1.67 9.71
N GLU A 38 -5.89 0.71 10.07
CA GLU A 38 -6.09 -0.14 11.25
C GLU A 38 -4.73 -0.49 11.85
N ALA A 39 -4.64 -0.55 13.18
CA ALA A 39 -3.44 -0.98 13.87
C ALA A 39 -3.75 -1.90 15.06
N HIS A 40 -2.85 -2.85 15.27
CA HIS A 40 -2.81 -3.74 16.42
C HIS A 40 -1.46 -3.59 17.13
N ALA A 41 -1.48 -3.49 18.45
CA ALA A 41 -0.28 -3.46 19.28
C ALA A 41 -0.30 -4.64 20.26
N CYS A 42 0.82 -5.35 20.35
CA CYS A 42 0.96 -6.55 21.19
C CYS A 42 2.22 -6.43 22.05
N GLY A 43 2.05 -6.42 23.38
CA GLY A 43 3.14 -6.53 24.35
C GLY A 43 3.38 -7.97 24.79
N VAL A 44 4.58 -8.26 25.32
CA VAL A 44 4.92 -9.58 25.86
C VAL A 44 4.00 -9.95 27.03
N GLY A 45 3.24 -11.04 26.89
CA GLY A 45 2.33 -11.54 27.92
C GLY A 45 1.01 -10.76 28.04
N GLU A 46 0.79 -9.80 27.14
CA GLU A 46 -0.42 -8.98 27.10
C GLU A 46 -1.37 -9.43 25.99
N VAL A 47 -2.62 -9.00 26.07
CA VAL A 47 -3.60 -9.18 25.00
C VAL A 47 -3.36 -8.09 23.96
N CYS A 48 -3.29 -8.47 22.68
CA CYS A 48 -3.18 -7.50 21.59
C CYS A 48 -4.39 -6.56 21.57
N VAL A 49 -4.13 -5.26 21.48
CA VAL A 49 -5.15 -4.22 21.42
C VAL A 49 -5.27 -3.68 20.00
N ARG A 50 -6.51 -3.48 19.56
CA ARG A 50 -6.84 -2.89 18.26
C ARG A 50 -7.30 -1.45 18.45
N ASP A 51 -6.70 -0.53 17.73
CA ASP A 51 -7.10 0.88 17.74
C ASP A 51 -6.70 1.56 16.41
N LEU A 52 -6.97 2.86 16.29
CA LEU A 52 -6.54 3.67 15.16
C LEU A 52 -5.00 3.81 15.15
N PRO A 53 -4.37 3.86 13.97
CA PRO A 53 -2.91 4.02 13.85
C PRO A 53 -2.33 5.19 14.65
N ASP A 54 -3.04 6.32 14.73
CA ASP A 54 -2.58 7.52 15.42
C ASP A 54 -2.42 7.33 16.95
N SER A 55 -3.26 6.50 17.57
CA SER A 55 -3.21 6.15 19.00
C SER A 55 -1.88 5.50 19.39
N PHE A 56 -1.26 4.77 18.46
CA PHE A 56 0.06 4.15 18.62
C PHE A 56 1.20 4.98 18.00
N GLY A 57 0.90 6.20 17.54
CA GLY A 57 1.88 7.09 16.91
C GLY A 57 2.28 6.69 15.48
N VAL A 58 1.53 5.79 14.85
CA VAL A 58 1.70 5.44 13.44
C VAL A 58 1.09 6.55 12.57
N PRO A 59 1.82 7.06 11.55
CA PRO A 59 1.30 8.12 10.69
C PRO A 59 0.07 7.71 9.90
N GLN A 60 -0.95 8.58 9.86
CA GLN A 60 -2.12 8.39 8.99
C GLN A 60 -1.75 8.33 7.50
N PHE A 61 -0.71 9.08 7.09
CA PHE A 61 -0.18 9.06 5.74
C PHE A 61 1.34 8.91 5.75
N MET A 62 1.86 8.13 4.82
CA MET A 62 3.29 7.95 4.57
C MET A 62 3.56 7.86 3.07
N ARG A 63 4.71 8.38 2.63
CA ARG A 63 5.13 8.36 1.23
C ARG A 63 6.24 7.33 1.02
N ILE A 64 6.04 6.37 0.13
CA ILE A 64 7.06 5.42 -0.29
C ILE A 64 7.73 5.96 -1.55
N ASP A 65 9.04 6.06 -1.51
CA ASP A 65 9.89 6.49 -2.61
C ASP A 65 10.87 5.36 -2.95
N PHE A 66 10.54 4.57 -3.98
CA PHE A 66 11.34 3.42 -4.37
C PHE A 66 12.66 3.82 -5.02
N ALA A 67 12.71 4.97 -5.70
CA ALA A 67 13.93 5.46 -6.35
C ALA A 67 14.96 5.87 -5.30
N ASN A 68 14.53 6.60 -4.27
CA ASN A 68 15.39 7.02 -3.16
C ASN A 68 15.50 5.97 -2.04
N LYS A 69 14.74 4.88 -2.13
CA LYS A 69 14.63 3.84 -1.09
C LYS A 69 14.30 4.42 0.28
N THR A 70 13.25 5.24 0.36
CA THR A 70 12.81 5.87 1.61
C THR A 70 11.32 5.76 1.84
N ILE A 71 10.92 5.75 3.10
CA ILE A 71 9.53 5.92 3.54
C ILE A 71 9.48 7.17 4.42
N ALA A 72 8.71 8.18 4.01
CA ALA A 72 8.58 9.44 4.72
C ALA A 72 7.20 9.55 5.38
N GLY A 73 7.19 9.67 6.71
CA GLY A 73 6.03 10.13 7.48
C GLY A 73 6.13 11.63 7.78
N PRO A 74 5.15 12.21 8.48
CA PRO A 74 5.12 13.64 8.79
C PRO A 74 6.23 14.09 9.74
N LYS A 75 6.77 13.18 10.57
CA LYS A 75 7.79 13.50 11.59
C LYS A 75 9.18 12.96 11.26
N ARG A 76 9.28 11.93 10.42
CA ARG A 76 10.53 11.20 10.19
C ARG A 76 10.52 10.47 8.85
N THR A 77 11.71 10.18 8.36
CA THR A 77 11.94 9.38 7.16
C THR A 77 12.84 8.21 7.53
N THR A 78 12.47 7.01 7.07
CA THR A 78 13.24 5.79 7.27
C THR A 78 13.74 5.24 5.94
N ALA A 79 14.89 4.56 5.97
CA ALA A 79 15.50 3.98 4.78
C ALA A 79 15.00 2.56 4.54
N ILE A 80 14.61 2.27 3.31
CA ILE A 80 14.32 0.92 2.83
C ILE A 80 15.66 0.22 2.58
N ARG A 81 15.95 -0.83 3.35
CA ARG A 81 17.18 -1.59 3.23
C ARG A 81 17.10 -2.64 2.14
N GLU A 82 15.95 -3.28 2.00
CA GLU A 82 15.71 -4.32 1.00
C GLU A 82 14.34 -4.14 0.34
N ILE A 83 14.30 -4.46 -0.96
CA ILE A 83 13.08 -4.50 -1.77
C ILE A 83 13.08 -5.82 -2.53
N ASP A 84 12.25 -6.77 -2.08
CA ASP A 84 11.97 -7.97 -2.85
C ASP A 84 10.77 -7.72 -3.78
N LYS A 85 10.98 -7.98 -5.07
CA LYS A 85 9.99 -7.76 -6.13
C LYS A 85 9.40 -9.10 -6.56
N GLY A 86 8.39 -9.53 -5.82
CA GLY A 86 7.62 -10.72 -6.15
C GLY A 86 6.67 -10.53 -7.33
N ALA A 87 6.04 -11.63 -7.74
CA ALA A 87 5.01 -11.62 -8.79
C ALA A 87 3.81 -10.77 -8.35
N ASP A 88 3.27 -11.06 -7.17
CA ASP A 88 1.99 -10.51 -6.70
C ASP A 88 2.15 -9.36 -5.71
N GLN A 89 3.31 -9.24 -5.05
CA GLN A 89 3.56 -8.23 -4.03
C GLN A 89 5.00 -7.70 -4.07
N LEU A 90 5.18 -6.52 -3.51
CA LEU A 90 6.49 -6.02 -3.09
C LEU A 90 6.66 -6.26 -1.58
N LEU A 91 7.85 -6.71 -1.18
CA LEU A 91 8.24 -6.77 0.23
C LEU A 91 9.34 -5.75 0.48
N LEU A 92 9.08 -4.80 1.38
CA LEU A 92 10.02 -3.75 1.77
C LEU A 92 10.46 -4.00 3.20
N GLN A 93 11.75 -3.88 3.48
CA GLN A 93 12.27 -4.14 4.83
C GLN A 93 13.30 -3.10 5.26
N GLY A 94 13.38 -2.89 6.58
CA GLY A 94 14.37 -2.01 7.18
C GLY A 94 14.34 -2.05 8.69
N THR A 95 15.00 -1.07 9.31
CA THR A 95 15.00 -0.92 10.76
C THR A 95 14.91 0.55 11.13
N GLU A 96 14.20 0.88 12.20
CA GLU A 96 14.07 2.24 12.72
C GLU A 96 13.77 2.22 14.22
N LEU A 97 14.38 3.12 15.00
CA LEU A 97 14.16 3.26 16.45
C LEU A 97 14.25 1.93 17.26
N GLY A 98 15.14 1.02 16.85
CA GLY A 98 15.29 -0.28 17.52
C GLY A 98 14.29 -1.35 17.07
N TYR A 99 13.38 -1.04 16.15
CA TYR A 99 12.49 -2.00 15.51
C TYR A 99 13.08 -2.47 14.19
N ALA A 100 12.89 -3.75 13.88
CA ALA A 100 12.83 -4.21 12.50
C ALA A 100 11.42 -3.97 11.97
N TRP A 101 11.31 -3.62 10.69
CA TRP A 101 10.01 -3.46 10.06
C TRP A 101 9.96 -4.12 8.69
N SER A 102 8.76 -4.53 8.31
CA SER A 102 8.46 -5.12 7.01
C SER A 102 7.14 -4.58 6.48
N ILE A 103 7.07 -4.29 5.18
CA ILE A 103 5.84 -3.93 4.47
C ILE A 103 5.62 -4.93 3.35
N ALA A 104 4.44 -5.53 3.31
CA ALA A 104 3.90 -6.20 2.15
C ALA A 104 2.95 -5.25 1.43
N LEU A 105 3.18 -5.03 0.14
CA LEU A 105 2.33 -4.22 -0.73
C LEU A 105 1.82 -5.08 -1.89
N ASP A 106 0.51 -5.25 -1.98
CA ASP A 106 -0.12 -5.95 -3.10
C ASP A 106 0.04 -5.12 -4.39
N LYS A 107 0.49 -5.78 -5.47
CA LYS A 107 0.77 -5.12 -6.75
C LYS A 107 -0.48 -4.87 -7.61
N THR A 108 -1.64 -5.37 -7.19
CA THR A 108 -2.91 -5.26 -7.92
C THR A 108 -3.84 -4.26 -7.25
N SER A 109 -4.08 -4.41 -5.95
CA SER A 109 -5.02 -3.59 -5.17
C SER A 109 -4.36 -2.39 -4.50
N GLY A 110 -3.03 -2.44 -4.27
CA GLY A 110 -2.33 -1.46 -3.46
C GLY A 110 -2.61 -1.60 -1.97
N GLU A 111 -3.25 -2.69 -1.53
CA GLU A 111 -3.38 -3.01 -0.11
C GLU A 111 -2.01 -3.23 0.53
N MET A 112 -1.87 -2.76 1.75
CA MET A 112 -0.63 -2.74 2.48
C MET A 112 -0.79 -3.39 3.86
N ALA A 113 0.15 -4.24 4.22
CA ALA A 113 0.36 -4.70 5.59
C ALA A 113 1.77 -4.33 6.05
N LEU A 114 1.89 -3.67 7.20
CA LEU A 114 3.14 -3.24 7.81
C LEU A 114 3.27 -3.92 9.17
N THR A 115 4.47 -4.40 9.49
CA THR A 115 4.82 -4.82 10.84
C THR A 115 6.02 -4.06 11.36
N LEU A 116 6.02 -3.76 12.66
CA LEU A 116 7.19 -3.33 13.41
C LEU A 116 7.38 -4.31 14.56
N VAL A 117 8.60 -4.81 14.74
CA VAL A 117 8.92 -5.77 15.78
C VAL A 117 10.21 -5.38 16.48
N ASN A 118 10.20 -5.43 17.80
CA ASN A 118 11.41 -5.46 18.61
C ASN A 118 11.27 -6.58 19.66
N ARG A 119 12.06 -6.52 20.74
CA ARG A 119 12.01 -7.49 21.84
C ARG A 119 10.74 -7.39 22.71
N ASP A 120 10.25 -6.17 22.92
CA ASP A 120 9.29 -5.83 23.96
C ASP A 120 7.86 -5.72 23.42
N ASP A 121 7.70 -5.30 22.16
CA ASP A 121 6.42 -5.11 21.51
C ASP A 121 6.44 -5.33 19.98
N VAL A 122 5.25 -5.59 19.45
CA VAL A 122 4.99 -5.80 18.02
C VAL A 122 3.77 -4.97 17.60
N PHE A 123 3.89 -4.34 16.45
CA PHE A 123 2.80 -3.61 15.81
C PHE A 123 2.46 -4.27 14.48
N VAL A 124 1.17 -4.38 14.18
CA VAL A 124 0.65 -4.79 12.87
C VAL A 124 -0.29 -3.70 12.38
N VAL A 125 -0.03 -3.15 11.20
CA VAL A 125 -0.76 -2.02 10.64
C VAL A 125 -1.23 -2.39 9.24
N PHE A 126 -2.49 -2.09 8.93
CA PHE A 126 -3.08 -2.26 7.61
C PHE A 126 -3.35 -0.91 6.97
N GLY A 127 -3.36 -0.87 5.64
CA GLY A 127 -3.56 0.36 4.88
C GLY A 127 -3.74 0.12 3.39
N ASN A 128 -3.83 1.23 2.66
CA ASN A 128 -3.92 1.23 1.20
C ASN A 128 -3.00 2.30 0.63
N CYS A 129 -2.37 2.00 -0.50
CA CYS A 129 -1.50 2.90 -1.22
C CYS A 129 -2.12 3.31 -2.55
N THR A 130 -1.77 4.51 -3.01
CA THR A 130 -2.09 5.01 -4.35
C THR A 130 -0.87 5.72 -4.94
N PRO A 131 -0.73 5.76 -6.26
CA PRO A 131 0.10 6.77 -6.91
C PRO A 131 -0.32 8.18 -6.44
N PRO A 132 0.63 9.11 -6.25
CA PRO A 132 0.35 10.49 -5.88
C PRO A 132 -0.37 11.29 -6.98
#